data_AF-A0A8B8BC45-F1
#
_entry.id   AF-A0A8B8BC45-F1
#
_cell.length_a   1.000
_cell.length_b   1.000
_cell.length_c   1.000
_cell.angle_alpha   90.00
_cell.angle_beta   90.00
_cell.angle_gamma   90.00
#
_symmetry.space_group_name_H-M   'P 1'
#
loop_
_entity.id
_entity.type
_entity.pdbx_description
1 polymer ?
#
loop_
_entity_poly.entity_id
_entity_poly.type
_entity_poly.pdbx_seq_one_letter_code
_entity_poly.pdbx_strand_id
1 'polypeptide(L)'
;MVPFTYQPPGYIKNQDLGNKIHCVAFVIDGSTVDEMSDKILKQLKDLLLDSFLRESITSKCPFTSVMFDKFLGLPQIVLLTKIDKLCPDVKFDVTRTFTSSAVCTIVGNVANIMGLPRVCVLPVKNYDNETGLVVGNDILVMEALKRCLDLADDFINELV
;
A
#
# COMPACT_ATOMS: atom_id res chain seq x y z
N MET A 1 -12.47 19.10 9.69
CA MET A 1 -11.32 19.24 8.77
C MET A 1 -11.67 20.39 7.83
N VAL A 2 -10.89 21.48 7.82
CA VAL A 2 -11.10 22.60 6.90
C VAL A 2 -10.52 22.19 5.54
N PRO A 3 -11.23 22.39 4.41
CA PRO A 3 -10.65 22.08 3.10
C PRO A 3 -9.35 22.88 2.93
N PHE A 4 -8.31 22.25 2.40
CA PHE A 4 -7.10 22.97 2.02
C PHE A 4 -7.47 24.04 0.97
N THR A 5 -7.45 25.31 1.36
CA THR A 5 -7.73 26.45 0.47
C THR A 5 -6.50 26.91 -0.30
N TYR A 6 -5.32 26.39 0.05
CA TYR A 6 -4.07 26.68 -0.63
C TYR A 6 -3.92 25.78 -1.87
N GLN A 7 -3.99 26.39 -3.06
CA GLN A 7 -3.68 25.72 -4.32
C GLN A 7 -2.22 26.01 -4.68
N PRO A 8 -1.28 25.07 -4.44
CA PRO A 8 0.12 25.29 -4.77
C PRO A 8 0.30 25.51 -6.29
N PRO A 9 1.35 26.23 -6.73
CA PRO A 9 1.69 26.32 -8.14
C PRO A 9 1.80 24.91 -8.76
N GLY A 10 1.07 24.66 -9.84
CA GLY A 10 0.99 23.34 -10.48
C GLY A 10 -0.19 22.47 -10.05
N TYR A 11 -1.05 22.93 -9.13
CA TYR A 11 -2.29 22.21 -8.78
C TYR A 11 -3.28 22.18 -9.95
N ILE A 12 -3.52 20.99 -10.49
CA ILE A 12 -4.49 20.76 -11.57
C ILE A 12 -5.87 20.52 -10.95
N LYS A 13 -6.76 21.51 -11.06
CA LYS A 13 -8.10 21.47 -10.44
C LYS A 13 -9.04 20.44 -11.07
N ASN A 14 -8.99 20.30 -12.39
CA ASN A 14 -9.75 19.30 -13.14
C ASN A 14 -8.74 18.32 -13.74
N GLN A 15 -8.48 17.23 -13.01
CA GLN A 15 -7.59 16.18 -13.48
C GLN A 15 -8.32 15.35 -14.53
N ASP A 16 -7.71 15.21 -15.71
CA ASP A 16 -8.04 14.10 -16.60
C ASP A 16 -7.64 12.77 -15.94
N LEU A 17 -8.02 11.65 -16.54
CA LEU A 17 -7.73 10.33 -15.99
C LEU A 17 -6.22 10.14 -15.76
N GLY A 18 -5.37 10.56 -16.71
CA GLY A 18 -3.91 10.42 -16.59
C GLY A 18 -3.29 11.17 -15.41
N ASN A 19 -3.94 12.21 -14.89
CA ASN A 19 -3.45 13.01 -13.75
C ASN A 19 -4.07 12.60 -12.40
N LYS A 20 -4.92 11.57 -12.36
CA LYS A 20 -5.49 11.05 -11.12
C LYS A 20 -4.56 10.03 -10.46
N ILE A 21 -4.73 9.87 -9.15
CA ILE A 21 -4.11 8.77 -8.40
C ILE A 21 -4.90 7.52 -8.72
N HIS A 22 -4.21 6.43 -9.09
CA HIS A 22 -4.83 5.15 -9.42
C HIS A 22 -4.50 4.05 -8.40
N CYS A 23 -3.45 4.24 -7.60
CA CYS A 23 -3.06 3.33 -6.52
C CYS A 23 -2.23 4.11 -5.50
N VAL A 24 -2.36 3.78 -4.22
CA VAL A 24 -1.56 4.31 -3.12
C VAL A 24 -0.73 3.19 -2.51
N ALA A 25 0.59 3.35 -2.56
CA ALA A 25 1.53 2.44 -1.90
C ALA A 25 2.07 3.07 -0.60
N PHE A 26 1.83 2.41 0.52
CA PHE A 26 2.43 2.75 1.82
C PHE A 26 3.74 2.00 1.98
N VAL A 27 4.82 2.70 2.28
CA VAL A 27 6.12 2.07 2.58
C VAL A 27 6.30 2.03 4.09
N ILE A 28 6.36 0.82 4.66
CA ILE A 28 6.48 0.61 6.10
C ILE A 28 7.76 -0.17 6.38
N ASP A 29 8.52 0.28 7.37
CA ASP A 29 9.71 -0.41 7.85
C ASP A 29 9.29 -1.56 8.78
N GLY A 30 9.52 -2.80 8.35
CA GLY A 30 9.20 -3.99 9.13
C GLY A 30 9.92 -4.04 10.47
N SER A 31 11.13 -3.49 10.55
CA SER A 31 11.97 -3.56 11.76
C SER A 31 11.53 -2.62 12.87
N THR A 32 10.69 -1.63 12.57
CA THR A 32 10.23 -0.62 13.53
C THR A 32 8.71 -0.53 13.60
N VAL A 33 7.98 -1.57 13.14
CA VAL A 33 6.51 -1.58 13.16
C VAL A 33 5.97 -1.40 14.57
N ASP A 34 6.57 -2.09 15.54
CA ASP A 34 6.15 -2.06 16.94
C ASP A 34 6.53 -0.75 17.65
N GLU A 35 7.37 0.08 17.03
CA GLU A 35 7.81 1.38 17.54
C GLU A 35 6.97 2.55 17.01
N MET A 36 5.98 2.27 16.14
CA MET A 36 5.11 3.32 15.60
C MET A 36 4.29 3.99 16.71
N SER A 37 4.49 5.30 16.88
CA SER A 37 3.68 6.09 17.82
C SER A 37 2.20 6.10 17.44
N ASP A 38 1.32 6.21 18.45
CA ASP A 38 -0.13 6.37 18.25
C ASP A 38 -0.49 7.50 17.29
N LYS A 39 0.32 8.56 17.26
CA LYS A 39 0.15 9.67 16.32
C LYS A 39 0.31 9.24 14.87
N ILE A 40 1.33 8.43 14.56
CA ILE A 40 1.57 7.91 13.21
C ILE A 40 0.46 6.92 12.83
N LEU A 41 0.09 6.03 13.75
CA LEU A 41 -1.01 5.09 13.53
C LEU A 41 -2.33 5.80 13.24
N LYS A 42 -2.61 6.89 13.97
CA LYS A 42 -3.77 7.73 13.71
C LYS A 42 -3.70 8.40 12.35
N GLN A 43 -2.56 8.97 11.97
CA GLN A 43 -2.37 9.58 10.65
C GLN A 43 -2.56 8.58 9.51
N LEU A 44 -2.05 7.35 9.66
CA LEU A 44 -2.29 6.28 8.68
C LEU A 44 -3.78 5.97 8.57
N LYS A 45 -4.47 5.76 9.70
CA LYS A 45 -5.92 5.52 9.73
C LYS A 45 -6.72 6.67 9.09
N ASP A 46 -6.34 7.91 9.36
CA ASP A 46 -7.00 9.09 8.79
C ASP A 46 -6.80 9.14 7.26
N LEU A 47 -5.61 8.80 6.74
CA LEU A 47 -5.35 8.72 5.29
C LEU A 47 -6.12 7.59 4.61
N LEU A 48 -6.17 6.41 5.24
CA LEU A 48 -6.93 5.26 4.78
C LEU A 48 -8.43 5.64 4.68
N LEU A 49 -8.97 6.31 5.69
CA LEU A 49 -10.36 6.77 5.72
C LEU A 49 -10.64 7.86 4.67
N ASP A 50 -9.75 8.84 4.52
CA ASP A 50 -9.88 9.92 3.52
C ASP A 50 -9.86 9.37 2.09
N SER A 51 -9.03 8.37 1.81
CA SER A 51 -8.97 7.72 0.50
C SER A 51 -10.29 7.02 0.14
N PHE A 52 -10.98 6.45 1.13
CA PHE A 52 -12.27 5.79 0.98
C PHE A 52 -13.44 6.81 0.82
N LEU A 53 -13.41 7.91 1.58
CA LEU A 53 -14.48 8.91 1.57
C LEU A 53 -14.46 9.82 0.33
N ARG A 54 -13.27 10.15 -0.21
CA ARG A 54 -13.14 11.05 -1.38
C ARG A 54 -13.79 10.49 -2.64
N GLU A 55 -13.82 9.18 -2.79
CA GLU A 55 -14.43 8.51 -3.94
C GLU A 55 -15.96 8.41 -3.81
N SER A 56 -16.44 8.15 -2.60
CA SER A 56 -17.88 8.12 -2.28
C SER A 56 -18.60 9.46 -2.53
N ILE A 57 -17.90 10.59 -2.38
CA ILE A 57 -18.49 11.93 -2.62
C ILE A 57 -18.43 12.33 -4.11
N THR A 58 -17.44 11.81 -4.85
CA THR A 58 -17.24 12.15 -6.27
C THR A 58 -18.12 11.29 -7.18
N SER A 59 -18.47 10.07 -6.76
CA SER A 59 -19.40 9.18 -7.48
C SER A 59 -20.86 9.35 -7.01
N LYS A 60 -21.53 10.41 -7.44
CA LYS A 60 -23.00 10.46 -7.39
C LYS A 60 -23.58 9.53 -8.48
N CYS A 61 -23.54 8.22 -8.25
CA CYS A 61 -24.25 7.24 -9.07
C CYS A 61 -25.51 6.77 -8.31
N PRO A 62 -26.72 7.21 -8.69
CA PRO A 62 -27.93 6.99 -7.89
C PRO A 62 -28.63 5.64 -8.15
N PHE A 63 -27.95 4.64 -8.73
CA PHE A 63 -28.63 3.42 -9.16
C PHE A 63 -27.70 2.21 -9.13
N THR A 64 -27.73 1.44 -8.03
CA THR A 64 -28.05 0.00 -8.01
C THR A 64 -27.75 -0.61 -6.64
N SER A 65 -28.84 -0.97 -5.96
CA SER A 65 -28.90 -1.82 -4.77
C SER A 65 -28.63 -3.29 -5.15
N VAL A 66 -27.43 -3.64 -5.66
CA VAL A 66 -26.97 -5.04 -5.77
C VAL A 66 -25.44 -5.15 -5.72
N MET A 67 -24.78 -4.55 -4.73
CA MET A 67 -23.40 -4.91 -4.34
C MET A 67 -23.02 -4.13 -3.08
N PHE A 68 -23.32 -4.67 -1.92
CA PHE A 68 -22.85 -4.10 -0.65
C PHE A 68 -21.33 -4.37 -0.41
N ASP A 69 -20.57 -4.74 -1.45
CA ASP A 69 -19.27 -5.45 -1.30
C ASP A 69 -18.19 -5.08 -2.35
N LYS A 70 -18.36 -4.02 -3.14
CA LYS A 70 -17.30 -3.55 -4.08
C LYS A 70 -16.60 -2.30 -3.53
N PHE A 71 -15.28 -2.40 -3.45
CA PHE A 71 -14.31 -1.42 -2.95
C PHE A 71 -14.42 -0.04 -3.63
N LEU A 72 -15.30 0.85 -3.17
CA LEU A 72 -15.34 2.26 -3.59
C LEU A 72 -14.28 3.10 -2.84
N GLY A 73 -13.01 2.75 -3.03
CA GLY A 73 -11.89 3.56 -2.55
C GLY A 73 -10.63 3.28 -3.36
N LEU A 74 -9.74 4.28 -3.45
CA LEU A 74 -8.44 4.16 -4.12
C LEU A 74 -7.74 2.85 -3.70
N PRO A 75 -7.25 2.04 -4.66
CA PRO A 75 -6.52 0.82 -4.35
C PRO A 75 -5.32 1.12 -3.46
N GLN A 76 -5.17 0.33 -2.41
CA GLN A 76 -4.14 0.53 -1.39
C GLN A 76 -3.31 -0.73 -1.20
N ILE A 77 -1.99 -0.53 -1.16
CA ILE A 77 -1.01 -1.58 -0.98
C ILE A 77 0.06 -1.14 0.00
N VAL A 78 0.66 -2.08 0.72
CA VAL A 78 1.74 -1.83 1.67
C VAL A 78 2.99 -2.56 1.21
N LEU A 79 4.08 -1.82 1.05
CA LEU A 79 5.42 -2.35 0.85
C LEU A 79 6.09 -2.45 2.22
N LEU A 80 6.17 -3.67 2.74
CA LEU A 80 6.80 -3.97 4.02
C LEU A 80 8.30 -4.18 3.80
N THR A 81 9.08 -3.15 4.06
CA THR A 81 10.53 -3.10 3.81
C THR A 81 11.36 -3.65 4.96
N LYS A 82 12.66 -3.85 4.72
CA LYS A 82 13.67 -4.29 5.72
C LYS A 82 13.33 -5.61 6.41
N ILE A 83 12.70 -6.53 5.69
CA ILE A 83 12.32 -7.86 6.20
C ILE A 83 13.53 -8.73 6.58
N ASP A 84 14.70 -8.44 6.01
CA ASP A 84 16.00 -9.02 6.36
C ASP A 84 16.44 -8.67 7.79
N LYS A 85 15.88 -7.62 8.38
CA LYS A 85 16.17 -7.23 9.77
C LYS A 85 15.25 -7.89 10.79
N LEU A 86 14.19 -8.56 10.34
CA LEU A 86 13.22 -9.22 11.23
C LEU A 86 13.75 -10.51 11.85
N CYS A 87 14.51 -11.29 11.07
CA CYS A 87 15.07 -12.54 11.55
C CYS A 87 16.33 -12.96 10.77
N PRO A 88 17.25 -13.72 11.39
CA PRO A 88 18.48 -14.19 10.73
C PRO A 88 18.21 -15.05 9.49
N ASP A 89 17.12 -15.79 9.50
CA ASP A 89 16.71 -16.68 8.41
C ASP A 89 16.52 -15.94 7.08
N VAL A 90 15.76 -14.83 7.12
CA VAL A 90 15.49 -13.99 5.95
C VAL A 90 16.70 -13.12 5.60
N LYS A 91 17.50 -12.73 6.61
CA LYS A 91 18.77 -12.05 6.40
C LYS A 91 19.74 -12.87 5.55
N PHE A 92 19.84 -14.16 5.86
CA PHE A 92 20.74 -15.08 5.17
C PHE A 92 20.14 -15.53 3.83
N ASP A 93 18.84 -15.79 3.79
CA ASP A 93 18.15 -16.27 2.61
C ASP A 93 16.78 -15.59 2.44
N VAL A 94 16.74 -14.61 1.54
CA VAL A 94 15.53 -13.84 1.22
C VAL A 94 14.41 -14.72 0.65
N THR A 95 14.71 -15.91 0.11
CA THR A 95 13.67 -16.83 -0.40
C THR A 95 12.78 -17.36 0.73
N ARG A 96 13.25 -17.31 1.98
CA ARG A 96 12.49 -17.72 3.17
C ARG A 96 11.42 -16.72 3.59
N THR A 97 11.32 -15.57 2.93
CA THR A 97 10.35 -14.50 3.20
C THR A 97 8.93 -15.00 3.47
N PHE A 98 8.37 -15.86 2.61
CA PHE A 98 7.00 -16.36 2.76
C PHE A 98 6.85 -17.60 3.65
N THR A 99 7.97 -18.15 4.14
CA THR A 99 7.97 -19.31 5.06
C THR A 99 8.36 -18.93 6.48
N SER A 100 8.92 -17.74 6.68
CA SER A 100 9.34 -17.24 7.99
C SER A 100 8.13 -16.86 8.84
N SER A 101 8.07 -17.41 10.05
CA SER A 101 7.03 -17.06 11.04
C SER A 101 7.14 -15.60 11.47
N ALA A 102 8.35 -15.05 11.58
CA ALA A 102 8.57 -13.64 11.94
C ALA A 102 7.95 -12.70 10.89
N VAL A 103 8.20 -12.96 9.60
CA VAL A 103 7.59 -12.18 8.51
C VAL A 103 6.07 -12.35 8.52
N CYS A 104 5.57 -13.58 8.68
CA CYS A 104 4.14 -13.87 8.72
C CYS A 104 3.41 -13.07 9.81
N THR A 105 3.99 -13.00 11.01
CA THR A 105 3.47 -12.22 12.15
C THR A 105 3.43 -10.73 11.84
N ILE A 106 4.53 -10.15 11.35
CA ILE A 106 4.59 -8.70 11.04
C ILE A 106 3.62 -8.34 9.92
N VAL A 107 3.50 -9.17 8.88
CA VAL A 107 2.49 -9.00 7.82
C VAL A 107 1.07 -8.97 8.42
N GLY A 108 0.77 -9.87 9.36
CA GLY A 108 -0.52 -9.88 10.06
C GLY A 108 -0.74 -8.61 10.90
N ASN A 109 0.27 -8.17 11.66
CA ASN A 109 0.19 -6.97 12.48
C ASN A 109 -0.04 -5.73 11.62
N VAL A 110 0.72 -5.57 10.54
CA VAL A 110 0.58 -4.44 9.61
C VAL A 110 -0.76 -4.46 8.90
N ALA A 111 -1.22 -5.62 8.43
CA ALA A 111 -2.55 -5.77 7.84
C ALA A 111 -3.65 -5.31 8.81
N ASN A 112 -3.57 -5.71 10.09
CA ASN A 112 -4.51 -5.30 11.13
C ASN A 112 -4.44 -3.79 11.43
N ILE A 113 -3.23 -3.23 11.54
CA ILE A 113 -3.02 -1.79 11.76
C ILE A 113 -3.64 -0.97 10.63
N MET A 114 -3.44 -1.42 9.39
CA MET A 114 -3.87 -0.76 8.17
C MET A 114 -5.33 -1.07 7.81
N GLY A 115 -5.98 -2.01 8.49
CA GLY A 115 -7.33 -2.46 8.12
C GLY A 115 -7.41 -3.05 6.70
N LEU A 116 -6.30 -3.58 6.18
CA LEU A 116 -6.19 -4.12 4.83
C LEU A 116 -6.10 -5.66 4.87
N PRO A 117 -6.54 -6.36 3.81
CA PRO A 117 -6.26 -7.78 3.65
C PRO A 117 -4.75 -8.05 3.65
N ARG A 118 -4.32 -9.19 4.21
CA ARG A 118 -2.90 -9.59 4.24
C ARG A 118 -2.26 -9.65 2.85
N VAL A 119 -3.05 -9.97 1.81
CA VAL A 119 -2.58 -10.02 0.42
C VAL A 119 -2.14 -8.63 -0.10
N CYS A 120 -2.61 -7.55 0.50
CA CYS A 120 -2.19 -6.18 0.18
C CYS A 120 -0.90 -5.76 0.90
N VAL A 121 -0.35 -6.60 1.78
CA VAL A 121 0.92 -6.31 2.49
C VAL A 121 2.01 -7.18 1.87
N LEU A 122 2.89 -6.54 1.10
CA LEU A 122 3.93 -7.18 0.31
C LEU A 122 5.29 -7.04 0.98
N PRO A 123 5.86 -8.14 1.50
CA PRO A 123 7.22 -8.17 2.02
C PRO A 123 8.23 -7.89 0.91
N VAL A 124 9.09 -6.89 1.10
CA VAL A 124 10.19 -6.57 0.19
C VAL A 124 11.48 -6.39 0.98
N LYS A 125 12.59 -6.83 0.39
CA LYS A 125 13.93 -6.56 0.91
C LYS A 125 14.54 -5.41 0.12
N ASN A 126 15.07 -4.42 0.85
CA ASN A 126 15.75 -3.30 0.22
C ASN A 126 17.15 -3.73 -0.24
N TYR A 127 17.60 -3.12 -1.33
CA TYR A 127 19.01 -3.06 -1.67
C TYR A 127 19.70 -2.10 -0.70
N ASP A 128 20.66 -2.60 0.07
CA ASP A 128 21.36 -1.84 1.11
C ASP A 128 22.88 -1.98 0.94
N ASN A 129 23.38 -3.22 0.89
CA ASN A 129 24.81 -3.52 0.82
C ASN A 129 25.20 -4.37 -0.40
N GLU A 130 24.24 -4.73 -1.24
CA GLU A 130 24.45 -5.50 -2.45
C GLU A 130 25.02 -4.60 -3.57
N THR A 131 26.07 -5.06 -4.23
CA THR A 131 26.74 -4.32 -5.31
C THR A 131 26.19 -4.64 -6.71
N GLY A 132 25.29 -5.62 -6.81
CA GLY A 132 24.69 -6.07 -8.06
C GLY A 132 23.33 -6.74 -7.82
N LEU A 133 22.73 -7.23 -8.91
CA LEU A 133 21.41 -7.87 -8.88
C LEU A 133 21.43 -9.14 -8.03
N VAL A 134 20.45 -9.25 -7.14
CA VAL A 134 20.22 -10.44 -6.32
C VAL A 134 18.82 -10.94 -6.64
N VAL A 135 18.77 -12.09 -7.32
CA VAL A 135 17.55 -12.69 -7.88
C VAL A 135 16.39 -12.73 -6.88
N GLY A 136 16.65 -13.13 -5.63
CA GLY A 136 15.61 -13.18 -4.61
C GLY A 136 15.04 -11.81 -4.23
N ASN A 137 15.88 -10.77 -4.18
CA ASN A 137 15.43 -9.39 -3.90
C ASN A 137 14.66 -8.86 -5.11
N ASP A 138 15.18 -9.11 -6.32
CA ASP A 138 14.55 -8.69 -7.58
C ASP A 138 13.16 -9.29 -7.72
N ILE A 139 13.00 -10.58 -7.44
CA ILE A 139 11.68 -11.24 -7.48
C ILE A 139 10.69 -10.54 -6.54
N LEU A 140 11.08 -10.24 -5.30
CA LEU A 140 10.18 -9.57 -4.35
C LEU A 140 9.79 -8.16 -4.81
N VAL A 141 10.76 -7.37 -5.27
CA VAL A 141 10.51 -5.99 -5.74
C VAL A 141 9.67 -5.99 -7.02
N MET A 142 9.97 -6.87 -7.96
CA MET A 142 9.25 -6.97 -9.23
C MET A 142 7.82 -7.48 -9.04
N GLU A 143 7.61 -8.47 -8.17
CA GLU A 143 6.25 -8.92 -7.84
C GLU A 143 5.47 -7.79 -7.15
N ALA A 144 6.11 -7.03 -6.25
CA ALA A 144 5.46 -5.89 -5.62
C ALA A 144 5.07 -4.79 -6.61
N LEU A 145 5.98 -4.42 -7.53
CA LEU A 145 5.70 -3.47 -8.60
C LEU A 145 4.56 -3.96 -9.50
N LYS A 146 4.61 -5.23 -9.90
CA LYS A 146 3.56 -5.85 -10.71
C LYS A 146 2.20 -5.73 -10.01
N ARG A 147 2.10 -6.02 -8.72
CA ARG A 147 0.85 -5.87 -7.96
C ARG A 147 0.35 -4.43 -7.89
N CYS A 148 1.25 -3.46 -7.76
CA CYS A 148 0.85 -2.04 -7.82
C CYS A 148 0.26 -1.68 -9.18
N LEU A 149 0.85 -2.18 -10.27
CA LEU A 149 0.38 -1.94 -11.64
C LEU A 149 -0.95 -2.64 -11.90
N ASP A 150 -1.07 -3.93 -11.53
CA ASP A 150 -2.31 -4.70 -11.67
C ASP A 150 -3.47 -3.98 -10.95
N LEU A 151 -3.25 -3.47 -9.73
CA LEU A 151 -4.27 -2.71 -8.98
C LEU A 151 -4.64 -1.39 -9.65
N ALA A 152 -3.66 -0.68 -10.21
CA ALA A 152 -3.90 0.58 -10.91
C ALA A 152 -4.66 0.36 -12.22
N ASP A 153 -4.30 -0.67 -12.99
CA ASP A 153 -4.96 -1.04 -14.23
C ASP A 153 -6.40 -1.52 -13.98
N ASP A 154 -6.62 -2.38 -12.97
CA ASP A 154 -7.95 -2.83 -12.55
C ASP A 154 -8.83 -1.64 -12.19
N PHE A 155 -8.30 -0.69 -11.41
CA PHE A 155 -9.03 0.53 -11.04
C PHE A 155 -9.35 1.42 -12.24
N ILE A 156 -8.40 1.62 -13.16
CA ILE A 156 -8.64 2.39 -14.40
C ILE A 156 -9.72 1.71 -15.25
N ASN A 157 -9.67 0.37 -15.38
CA ASN A 157 -10.63 -0.40 -16.18
C ASN A 157 -12.05 -0.36 -15.60
N GLU A 158 -12.21 -0.19 -14.28
CA GLU A 158 -13.53 0.01 -13.67
C GLU A 158 -14.08 1.45 -13.86
N LEU A 159 -13.23 2.42 -14.22
CA LEU A 159 -13.61 3.83 -14.44
C LEU A 159 -13.97 4.19 -15.89
N VAL A 160 -13.63 3.35 -16.86
CA VAL A 160 -13.84 3.55 -18.31
C VAL A 160 -15.06 2.78 -18.81
#